data_AF-A0A842V8B4-F1
#
_entry.id   AF-A0A842V8B4-F1
#
_cell.length_a   1.000
_cell.length_b   1.000
_cell.length_c   1.000
_cell.angle_alpha   90.00
_cell.angle_beta   90.00
_cell.angle_gamma   90.00
#
_symmetry.space_group_name_H-M   'P 1'
#
loop_
_entity.id
_entity.type
_entity.pdbx_description
1 polymer ?
#
loop_
_entity_poly.entity_id
_entity_poly.type
_entity_poly.pdbx_seq_one_letter_code
_entity_poly.pdbx_strand_id
1 'polypeptide(L)'
;MAKAKKKEESLGSEIKDAIKDAFAANVLVQAKEYMKDLAHRAQEVAYHTEQKILENLFAGIILFVGSVMIIMAVVYFINDYFLLDRYWGFLIVGLVLVVIALFYKRKIERTRYYDFERPKR
;
A
#
# COMPACT_ATOMS: atom_id res chain seq x y z
N MET A 1 11.22 -68.98 -12.53
CA MET A 1 11.44 -67.98 -11.46
C MET A 1 11.72 -66.54 -11.95
N ALA A 2 12.22 -66.32 -13.18
CA ALA A 2 12.49 -64.95 -13.69
C ALA A 2 11.25 -64.07 -13.99
N LYS A 3 10.07 -64.65 -14.24
CA LYS A 3 8.84 -63.90 -14.55
C LYS A 3 8.16 -63.27 -13.31
N ALA A 4 8.41 -63.79 -12.11
CA ALA A 4 7.85 -63.26 -10.87
C ALA A 4 8.60 -61.99 -10.41
N LYS A 5 9.93 -62.02 -10.45
CA LYS A 5 10.80 -60.88 -10.11
C LYS A 5 10.54 -59.64 -10.99
N LYS A 6 10.33 -59.84 -12.29
CA LYS A 6 10.06 -58.76 -13.26
C LYS A 6 8.70 -58.09 -13.05
N LYS A 7 7.73 -58.81 -12.46
CA LYS A 7 6.37 -58.31 -12.19
C LYS A 7 6.31 -57.54 -10.85
N GLU A 8 7.08 -57.96 -9.85
CA GLU A 8 7.26 -57.20 -8.61
C GLU A 8 8.04 -55.89 -8.82
N GLU A 9 9.07 -55.88 -9.67
CA GLU A 9 9.80 -54.65 -9.99
C GLU A 9 8.93 -53.62 -10.75
N SER A 10 8.05 -54.06 -11.67
CA SER A 10 7.17 -53.13 -12.39
C SER A 10 6.03 -52.59 -11.52
N LEU A 11 5.46 -53.41 -10.63
CA LEU A 11 4.48 -52.97 -9.64
C LEU A 11 5.08 -51.98 -8.65
N GLY A 12 6.32 -52.22 -8.21
CA GLY A 12 7.04 -51.30 -7.33
C GLY A 12 7.33 -49.94 -7.97
N SER A 13 7.67 -49.90 -9.27
CA SER A 13 7.86 -48.64 -9.99
C SER A 13 6.55 -47.89 -10.21
N GLU A 14 5.48 -48.59 -10.63
CA GLU A 14 4.17 -47.98 -10.86
C GLU A 14 3.56 -47.38 -9.59
N ILE A 15 3.71 -48.05 -8.43
CA ILE A 15 3.24 -47.53 -7.15
C ILE A 15 4.06 -46.31 -6.72
N LYS A 16 5.38 -46.33 -6.94
CA LYS A 16 6.25 -45.20 -6.59
C LYS A 16 5.96 -43.97 -7.44
N ASP A 17 5.68 -44.16 -8.72
CA ASP A 17 5.33 -43.08 -9.64
C ASP A 17 3.93 -42.53 -9.33
N ALA A 18 2.94 -43.39 -9.06
CA ALA A 18 1.60 -42.97 -8.64
C ALA A 18 1.60 -42.19 -7.31
N ILE A 19 2.43 -42.59 -6.34
CA ILE A 19 2.59 -41.86 -5.06
C ILE A 19 3.28 -40.51 -5.31
N LYS A 20 4.29 -40.46 -6.19
CA LYS A 20 4.96 -39.21 -6.58
C LYS A 20 4.00 -38.24 -7.25
N ASP A 21 3.17 -38.73 -8.16
CA ASP A 21 2.22 -37.91 -8.90
C ASP A 21 1.07 -37.42 -8.00
N ALA A 22 0.57 -38.27 -7.10
CA ALA A 22 -0.43 -37.86 -6.11
C ALA A 22 0.13 -36.83 -5.11
N PHE A 23 1.37 -37.00 -4.66
CA PHE A 23 2.03 -36.06 -3.76
C PHE A 23 2.36 -34.75 -4.47
N ALA A 24 2.87 -34.80 -5.70
CA ALA A 24 3.12 -33.61 -6.52
C ALA A 24 1.82 -32.85 -6.80
N ALA A 25 0.72 -33.54 -7.11
CA ALA A 25 -0.58 -32.92 -7.30
C ALA A 25 -1.10 -32.25 -6.02
N ASN A 26 -1.01 -32.92 -4.86
CA ASN A 26 -1.47 -32.34 -3.59
C ASN A 26 -0.60 -31.15 -3.13
N VAL A 27 0.73 -31.25 -3.29
CA VAL A 27 1.65 -30.15 -2.97
C VAL A 27 1.46 -28.99 -3.93
N LEU A 28 1.23 -29.23 -5.22
CA LEU A 28 0.92 -28.17 -6.19
C LEU A 28 -0.41 -27.49 -5.89
N VAL A 29 -1.44 -28.23 -5.49
CA VAL A 29 -2.74 -27.66 -5.11
C VAL A 29 -2.62 -26.82 -3.84
N GLN A 30 -1.99 -27.35 -2.78
CA GLN A 30 -1.74 -26.59 -1.55
C GLN A 30 -0.85 -25.36 -1.81
N ALA A 31 0.25 -25.51 -2.56
CA ALA A 31 1.12 -24.39 -2.90
C ALA A 31 0.38 -23.32 -3.71
N LYS A 32 -0.53 -23.72 -4.61
CA LYS A 32 -1.34 -22.79 -5.39
C LYS A 32 -2.37 -22.06 -4.53
N GLU A 33 -2.98 -22.73 -3.55
CA GLU A 33 -3.85 -22.09 -2.56
C GLU A 33 -3.08 -21.13 -1.66
N TYR A 34 -1.92 -21.54 -1.12
CA TYR A 34 -1.05 -20.67 -0.33
C TYR A 34 -0.55 -19.46 -1.12
N MET A 35 -0.12 -19.64 -2.38
CA MET A 35 0.30 -18.54 -3.24
C MET A 35 -0.86 -17.60 -3.59
N LYS A 36 -2.07 -18.12 -3.78
CA LYS A 36 -3.26 -17.30 -4.01
C LYS A 36 -3.60 -16.47 -2.77
N ASP A 37 -3.52 -17.05 -1.57
CA ASP A 37 -3.79 -16.36 -0.32
C ASP A 37 -2.70 -15.31 0.01
N LEU A 38 -1.43 -15.63 -0.26
CA LEU A 38 -0.30 -14.69 -0.17
C LEU A 38 -0.41 -13.54 -1.17
N ALA A 39 -0.75 -13.84 -2.43
CA ALA A 39 -0.94 -12.81 -3.45
C ALA A 39 -2.11 -11.89 -3.11
N HIS A 40 -3.20 -12.43 -2.54
CA HIS A 40 -4.35 -11.63 -2.13
C HIS A 40 -4.02 -10.71 -0.96
N ARG A 41 -3.32 -11.22 0.06
CA ARG A 41 -2.82 -10.41 1.18
C ARG A 41 -1.79 -9.38 0.73
N ALA A 42 -0.90 -9.73 -0.21
CA ALA A 42 0.08 -8.80 -0.76
C ALA A 42 -0.57 -7.69 -1.59
N GLN A 43 -1.61 -8.01 -2.37
CA GLN A 43 -2.40 -7.00 -3.09
C GLN A 43 -3.18 -6.09 -2.14
N GLU A 44 -3.78 -6.64 -1.08
CA GLU A 44 -4.51 -5.85 -0.07
C GLU A 44 -3.55 -4.87 0.65
N VAL A 45 -2.34 -5.33 0.99
CA VAL A 45 -1.28 -4.49 1.57
C VAL A 45 -0.76 -3.46 0.57
N ALA A 46 -0.51 -3.86 -0.68
CA ALA A 46 -0.03 -2.96 -1.73
C ALA A 46 -1.06 -1.85 -2.03
N TYR A 47 -2.33 -2.20 -2.16
CA TYR A 47 -3.41 -1.25 -2.42
C TYR A 47 -3.56 -0.22 -1.27
N HIS A 48 -3.51 -0.68 -0.02
CA HIS A 48 -3.50 0.21 1.13
C HIS A 48 -2.24 1.08 1.21
N THR A 49 -1.10 0.57 0.73
CA THR A 49 0.16 1.32 0.72
C THR A 49 0.16 2.38 -0.38
N GLU A 50 -0.32 2.05 -1.58
CA GLU A 50 -0.45 2.98 -2.71
C GLU A 50 -1.40 4.13 -2.39
N GLN A 51 -2.58 3.82 -1.84
CA GLN A 51 -3.54 4.84 -1.46
C GLN A 51 -2.96 5.80 -0.39
N LYS A 52 -2.20 5.27 0.58
CA LYS A 52 -1.53 6.08 1.60
C LYS A 52 -0.41 6.94 1.03
N ILE A 53 0.39 6.42 0.10
CA ILE A 53 1.44 7.19 -0.58
C ILE A 53 0.80 8.35 -1.34
N LEU A 54 -0.28 8.10 -2.08
CA LEU A 54 -1.02 9.13 -2.80
C LEU A 54 -1.61 10.17 -1.85
N GLU A 55 -2.27 9.77 -0.76
CA GLU A 55 -2.82 10.71 0.23
C GLU A 55 -1.73 11.59 0.86
N ASN A 56 -0.57 11.02 1.18
CA ASN A 56 0.55 11.76 1.76
C ASN A 56 1.21 12.69 0.73
N LEU A 57 1.28 12.27 -0.54
CA LEU A 57 1.72 13.11 -1.67
C LEU A 57 0.78 14.31 -1.85
N PHE A 58 -0.54 14.08 -1.86
CA PHE A 58 -1.54 15.15 -1.94
C PHE A 58 -1.44 16.12 -0.77
N ALA A 59 -1.30 15.63 0.46
CA ALA A 59 -1.09 16.48 1.63
C ALA A 59 0.19 17.32 1.50
N GLY A 60 1.28 16.73 0.98
CA GLY A 60 2.53 17.43 0.68
C GLY A 60 2.36 18.54 -0.36
N ILE A 61 1.65 18.28 -1.47
CA ILE A 61 1.39 19.27 -2.51
C ILE A 61 0.57 20.44 -1.96
N ILE A 62 -0.48 20.17 -1.19
CA ILE A 62 -1.32 21.21 -0.56
C ILE A 62 -0.47 22.08 0.37
N LEU A 63 0.40 21.47 1.17
CA LEU A 63 1.29 22.19 2.08
C LEU A 63 2.29 23.06 1.31
N PHE A 64 2.86 22.54 0.21
CA PHE A 64 3.78 23.29 -0.64
C PHE A 64 3.11 24.51 -1.26
N VAL A 65 1.93 24.34 -1.87
CA VAL A 65 1.16 25.44 -2.47
C VAL A 65 0.77 26.48 -1.42
N GLY A 66 0.27 26.04 -0.25
CA GLY A 66 -0.04 26.94 0.86
C GLY A 66 1.16 27.75 1.32
N SER A 67 2.33 27.10 1.44
CA SER A 67 3.59 27.76 1.81
C SER A 67 4.02 28.80 0.78
N VAL A 68 3.93 28.49 -0.51
CA VAL A 68 4.24 29.43 -1.60
C VAL A 68 3.32 30.65 -1.55
N MET A 69 2.02 30.48 -1.29
CA MET A 69 1.09 31.60 -1.15
C MET A 69 1.42 32.50 0.04
N ILE A 70 1.80 31.92 1.17
CA ILE A 70 2.25 32.69 2.35
C ILE A 70 3.52 33.47 2.01
N ILE A 71 4.50 32.83 1.37
CA ILE A 71 5.75 33.50 0.96
C ILE A 71 5.45 34.66 0.02
N MET A 72 4.59 34.46 -0.99
CA MET A 72 4.20 35.54 -1.89
C MET A 72 3.54 36.69 -1.13
N ALA A 73 2.61 36.39 -0.20
CA ALA A 73 1.98 37.42 0.62
C ALA A 73 3.01 38.22 1.44
N VAL A 74 4.03 37.56 2.01
CA VAL A 74 5.12 38.23 2.74
C VAL A 74 5.99 39.08 1.81
N VAL A 75 6.32 38.59 0.63
CA VAL A 75 7.09 39.36 -0.36
C VAL A 75 6.34 40.62 -0.78
N TYR A 76 5.03 40.53 -1.01
CA TYR A 76 4.19 41.69 -1.31
C TYR A 76 4.06 42.64 -0.12
N PHE A 77 4.00 42.11 1.11
CA PHE A 77 4.00 42.92 2.33
C PHE A 77 5.25 43.79 2.43
N ILE A 78 6.42 43.25 2.08
CA ILE A 78 7.70 43.96 2.14
C ILE A 78 7.86 44.96 0.99
N ASN A 79 7.49 44.56 -0.23
CA ASN A 79 7.74 45.38 -1.41
C ASN A 79 6.73 46.50 -1.63
N ASP A 80 5.47 46.32 -1.25
CA ASP A 80 4.43 47.29 -1.58
C ASP A 80 3.36 47.37 -0.48
N TYR A 81 3.70 48.10 0.58
CA TYR A 81 2.87 48.28 1.78
C TYR A 81 1.48 48.87 1.46
N PHE A 82 1.32 49.59 0.34
CA PHE A 82 0.03 50.15 -0.08
C PHE A 82 -0.87 49.15 -0.83
N LEU A 83 -0.30 48.11 -1.45
CA LEU A 83 -1.08 47.05 -2.09
C LEU A 83 -1.51 45.94 -1.12
N LEU A 84 -1.18 46.10 0.16
CA LEU A 84 -1.40 45.09 1.19
C LEU A 84 -2.85 44.62 1.27
N ASP A 85 -3.81 45.54 1.21
CA ASP A 85 -5.25 45.26 1.22
C ASP A 85 -5.67 44.26 0.13
N ARG A 86 -4.97 44.25 -1.01
CA ARG A 86 -5.25 43.33 -2.13
C ARG A 86 -4.62 41.96 -1.93
N TYR A 87 -3.50 41.87 -1.22
CA TYR A 87 -2.72 40.64 -1.05
C TYR A 87 -2.98 39.90 0.27
N TRP A 88 -3.72 40.49 1.22
CA TRP A 88 -4.22 39.79 2.41
C TRP A 88 -4.97 38.49 2.08
N GLY A 89 -5.66 38.43 0.94
CA GLY A 89 -6.32 37.22 0.47
C GLY A 89 -5.36 36.04 0.29
N PHE A 90 -4.14 36.27 -0.23
CA PHE A 90 -3.13 35.22 -0.40
C PHE A 90 -2.63 34.67 0.93
N LEU A 91 -2.49 35.55 1.94
CA LEU A 91 -2.10 35.15 3.28
C LEU A 91 -3.17 34.25 3.91
N ILE A 92 -4.44 34.67 3.84
CA ILE A 92 -5.57 33.92 4.41
C ILE A 92 -5.72 32.57 3.71
N VAL A 93 -5.72 32.55 2.37
CA VAL A 93 -5.83 31.31 1.60
C VAL A 93 -4.65 30.38 1.87
N GLY A 94 -3.44 30.92 1.92
CA GLY A 94 -2.23 30.17 2.26
C GLY A 94 -2.30 29.55 3.65
N LEU A 95 -2.72 30.31 4.66
CA LEU A 95 -2.92 29.81 6.03
C LEU A 95 -3.98 28.71 6.09
N VAL A 96 -5.12 28.90 5.42
CA VAL A 96 -6.20 27.89 5.36
C VAL A 96 -5.69 26.60 4.71
N LEU A 97 -4.94 26.69 3.61
CA LEU A 97 -4.34 25.52 2.94
C LEU A 97 -3.36 24.78 3.85
N VAL A 98 -2.50 25.50 4.58
CA VAL A 98 -1.56 24.89 5.53
C VAL A 98 -2.32 24.17 6.65
N VAL A 99 -3.37 24.79 7.20
CA VAL A 99 -4.21 24.16 8.23
C VAL A 99 -4.86 22.89 7.69
N ILE A 100 -5.45 22.92 6.50
CA ILE A 100 -6.04 21.75 5.85
C ILE A 100 -5.01 20.64 5.65
N ALA A 101 -3.80 20.96 5.19
CA ALA A 101 -2.73 19.99 5.02
C ALA A 101 -2.31 19.34 6.34
N LEU A 102 -2.23 20.11 7.43
CA LEU A 102 -1.93 19.58 8.77
C LEU A 102 -3.04 18.64 9.27
N PHE A 103 -4.31 18.98 9.03
CA PHE A 103 -5.43 18.08 9.34
C PHE A 103 -5.38 16.79 8.54
N TYR A 104 -5.07 16.87 7.24
CA TYR A 104 -4.91 15.70 6.37
C TYR A 104 -3.77 14.80 6.87
N LYS A 105 -2.61 15.38 7.16
CA LYS A 105 -1.46 14.65 7.71
C LYS A 105 -1.82 13.94 9.02
N ARG A 106 -2.50 14.64 9.94
CA ARG A 106 -2.92 14.07 11.23
C ARG A 106 -3.96 12.96 11.08
N LYS A 107 -4.84 13.04 10.08
CA LYS A 107 -5.80 11.98 9.74
C LYS A 107 -5.09 10.72 9.25
N ILE A 108 -4.09 10.87 8.37
CA ILE A 108 -3.26 9.77 7.85
C ILE A 108 -2.45 9.10 8.98
N GLU A 109 -1.91 9.90 9.91
CA GLU A 109 -1.18 9.36 11.07
C GLU A 109 -2.08 8.58 12.04
N ARG A 110 -3.35 8.99 12.22
CA ARG A 110 -4.32 8.27 13.07
C ARG A 110 -4.75 6.92 12.49
N THR A 111 -4.90 6.81 11.17
CA THR A 111 -5.23 5.52 10.53
C THR A 111 -4.06 4.52 10.59
N ARG A 112 -2.85 4.97 10.96
CA ARG A 112 -1.66 4.11 11.14
C ARG A 112 -1.76 3.12 12.31
N TYR A 113 -2.53 3.44 13.36
CA TYR A 113 -2.56 2.65 14.60
C TYR A 113 -3.77 1.70 14.71
N TYR A 114 -4.88 2.00 14.04
CA TYR A 114 -6.12 1.22 14.24
C TYR A 114 -6.27 -0.01 13.34
N ASP A 115 -5.54 -0.11 12.23
CA ASP A 115 -5.68 -1.21 11.27
C ASP A 115 -4.79 -2.43 11.58
N PHE A 116 -3.74 -2.28 12.40
CA PHE A 116 -2.88 -3.40 12.79
C PHE A 116 -3.38 -4.16 14.05
N GLU A 117 -4.27 -3.56 14.84
CA GLU A 117 -4.71 -4.12 16.13
C GLU A 117 -6.09 -4.78 16.12
N ARG A 118 -6.83 -4.76 15.01
CA ARG A 118 -8.09 -5.51 14.94
C ARG A 118 -7.83 -6.91 14.36
N PRO A 119 -7.79 -7.98 15.18
CA PRO A 119 -8.12 -9.28 14.64
C PRO A 119 -9.53 -9.16 14.04
N LYS A 120 -9.66 -9.40 12.74
CA LYS A 120 -10.94 -9.53 12.04
C LYS A 120 -11.77 -10.55 12.86
N ARG A 121 -12.80 -10.09 13.56
CA ARG A 121 -13.86 -10.94 14.11
C ARG A 121 -14.87 -11.25 13.02
#